data_AF-A0A8C8D2G4-F1
#
_entry.id   AF-A0A8C8D2G4-F1
#
_cell.length_a   1.000
_cell.length_b   1.000
_cell.length_c   1.000
_cell.angle_alpha   90.00
_cell.angle_beta   90.00
_cell.angle_gamma   90.00
#
_symmetry.space_group_name_H-M   'P 1'
#
loop_
_entity.id
_entity.type
_entity.pdbx_description
1 polymer ?
#
loop_
_entity_poly.entity_id
_entity_poly.type
_entity_poly.pdbx_seq_one_letter_code
_entity_poly.pdbx_strand_id
1 'polypeptide(L)'
;MADKKGNVSSSRKHTLKSCMLALAKDWLEAEALEKVKERERYMEENCPPLEMSHSKDDLMELCKKMYDKINVIDEERYNLEYKVIMVCNEVLDLNIKIVDLRGKFKKPALKKVRMSADAMLQALLGSKHKVTMDLRSNLKQVKKDEKKEDKELRDVGDWRKNIDDKAGMDGRKKMFQGDN
;
A
#
# COMPACT_ATOMS: atom_id res chain seq x y z
N MET A 1 -33.05 8.42 38.46
CA MET A 1 -31.86 7.58 38.18
C MET A 1 -32.32 6.46 37.27
N ALA A 2 -32.07 6.56 35.97
CA ALA A 2 -32.67 5.67 34.97
C ALA A 2 -31.63 4.68 34.39
N ASP A 3 -31.98 3.41 34.53
CA ASP A 3 -31.51 2.19 33.86
C ASP A 3 -30.21 2.19 33.04
N LYS A 4 -29.13 1.71 33.68
CA LYS A 4 -27.94 1.13 33.02
C LYS A 4 -28.05 -0.41 32.90
N LYS A 5 -29.20 -0.94 32.46
CA LYS A 5 -29.47 -2.39 32.43
C LYS A 5 -30.13 -2.85 31.13
N GLY A 6 -29.56 -2.50 29.98
CA GLY A 6 -30.17 -2.87 28.69
C GLY A 6 -29.26 -3.09 27.48
N ASN A 7 -27.94 -2.90 27.59
CA ASN A 7 -27.06 -3.03 26.42
C ASN A 7 -25.84 -3.89 26.73
N VAL A 8 -25.66 -4.96 25.95
CA VAL A 8 -24.47 -5.81 25.98
C VAL A 8 -23.23 -4.93 25.86
N SER A 9 -22.25 -5.14 26.76
CA SER A 9 -20.98 -4.39 26.74
C SER A 9 -20.33 -4.43 25.36
N SER A 10 -19.72 -3.32 24.93
CA SER A 10 -19.00 -3.24 23.64
C SER A 10 -17.95 -4.36 23.50
N SER A 11 -17.29 -4.71 24.61
CA SER A 11 -16.32 -5.84 24.64
C SER A 11 -17.00 -7.16 24.28
N ARG A 12 -18.15 -7.47 24.90
CA ARG A 12 -18.91 -8.68 24.60
C ARG A 12 -19.45 -8.70 23.17
N LYS A 13 -19.88 -7.56 22.63
CA LYS A 13 -20.30 -7.45 21.21
C LYS A 13 -19.13 -7.76 20.26
N HIS A 14 -17.92 -7.28 20.57
CA HIS A 14 -16.74 -7.57 19.78
C HIS A 14 -16.36 -9.05 19.84
N THR A 15 -16.32 -9.64 21.05
CA THR A 15 -16.06 -11.08 21.21
C THR A 15 -17.05 -11.93 20.42
N LEU A 16 -18.35 -11.61 20.47
CA LEU A 16 -19.36 -12.33 19.69
C LEU A 16 -19.13 -12.21 18.18
N LYS A 17 -18.82 -11.01 17.67
CA LYS A 17 -18.46 -10.83 16.24
C LYS A 17 -17.24 -11.65 15.85
N SER A 18 -16.20 -11.67 16.68
CA SER A 18 -15.01 -12.49 16.43
C SER A 18 -15.35 -13.98 16.39
N CYS A 19 -16.18 -14.48 17.32
CA CYS A 19 -16.64 -15.87 17.30
C CYS A 19 -17.47 -16.18 16.04
N MET A 20 -18.36 -15.28 15.63
CA MET A 20 -19.16 -15.46 14.41
C MET A 20 -18.27 -15.52 13.16
N LEU A 21 -17.24 -14.67 13.09
CA LEU A 21 -16.28 -14.69 11.97
C LEU A 21 -15.43 -15.97 11.96
N ALA A 22 -15.03 -16.46 13.13
CA ALA A 22 -14.32 -17.73 13.23
C ALA A 22 -15.18 -18.89 12.72
N LEU A 23 -16.44 -19.01 13.18
CA LEU A 23 -17.37 -20.03 12.70
C LEU A 23 -17.67 -19.90 11.20
N ALA A 24 -17.84 -18.67 10.71
CA ALA A 24 -18.09 -18.43 9.29
C ALA A 24 -16.89 -18.85 8.42
N LYS A 25 -15.66 -18.67 8.92
CA LYS A 25 -14.44 -19.14 8.26
C LYS A 25 -14.44 -20.67 8.19
N ASP A 26 -14.70 -21.34 9.31
CA ASP A 26 -14.72 -22.81 9.36
C ASP A 26 -15.78 -23.39 8.40
N TRP A 27 -16.95 -22.76 8.31
CA TRP A 27 -17.99 -23.16 7.35
C TRP A 27 -17.59 -22.94 5.89
N LEU A 28 -16.87 -21.85 5.59
CA LEU A 28 -16.38 -21.57 4.24
C LEU A 28 -15.32 -22.59 3.82
N GLU A 29 -14.44 -23.00 4.74
CA GLU A 29 -13.46 -24.06 4.51
C GLU A 29 -14.14 -25.43 4.30
N ALA A 30 -15.16 -25.75 5.11
CA ALA A 30 -15.95 -26.97 4.95
C ALA A 30 -16.70 -26.98 3.60
N GLU A 31 -17.32 -25.87 3.20
CA GLU A 31 -17.99 -25.74 1.91
C GLU A 31 -17.00 -25.90 0.74
N ALA A 32 -15.80 -25.32 0.85
CA ALA A 32 -14.76 -25.47 -0.16
C ALA A 32 -14.33 -26.94 -0.33
N LEU A 33 -14.19 -27.68 0.78
CA LEU A 33 -13.88 -29.10 0.75
C LEU A 33 -15.01 -29.92 0.10
N GLU A 34 -16.26 -29.65 0.45
CA GLU A 34 -17.40 -30.32 -0.17
C GLU A 34 -17.52 -30.02 -1.67
N LYS A 35 -17.20 -28.79 -2.12
CA LYS A 35 -17.14 -28.44 -3.55
C LYS A 35 -16.07 -29.25 -4.29
N VAL A 36 -14.93 -29.50 -3.67
CA VAL A 36 -13.87 -30.33 -4.28
C VAL A 36 -14.34 -31.77 -4.41
N LYS A 37 -14.94 -32.34 -3.36
CA LYS A 37 -15.50 -33.71 -3.40
C LYS A 37 -16.63 -33.84 -4.41
N GLU A 38 -17.51 -32.86 -4.50
CA GLU A 38 -18.59 -32.85 -5.50
C GLU A 38 -18.03 -32.81 -6.91
N ARG A 39 -16.97 -32.03 -7.15
CA ARG A 39 -16.27 -32.02 -8.43
C ARG A 39 -15.66 -33.39 -8.74
N GLU A 40 -15.06 -34.06 -7.74
CA GLU A 40 -14.50 -35.40 -7.91
C GLU A 40 -15.60 -36.42 -8.26
N ARG A 41 -16.71 -36.43 -7.51
CA ARG A 41 -17.89 -37.28 -7.82
C ARG A 41 -18.41 -37.05 -9.24
N TYR A 42 -18.58 -35.78 -9.62
CA TYR A 42 -19.04 -35.42 -10.96
C TYR A 42 -18.07 -35.92 -12.05
N MET A 43 -16.75 -35.81 -11.83
CA MET A 43 -15.75 -36.28 -12.78
C MET A 43 -15.72 -37.81 -12.88
N GLU A 44 -15.90 -38.53 -11.77
CA GLU A 44 -15.99 -39.99 -11.77
C GLU A 44 -17.20 -40.49 -12.57
N GLU A 45 -18.35 -39.82 -12.47
CA GLU A 45 -19.58 -40.17 -13.20
C GLU A 45 -19.49 -39.82 -14.70
N ASN A 46 -18.97 -38.64 -15.03
CA ASN A 46 -19.01 -38.11 -16.41
C ASN A 46 -17.76 -38.47 -17.23
N CYS A 47 -16.63 -38.73 -16.58
CA CYS A 47 -15.36 -39.06 -17.21
C CYS A 47 -14.65 -40.17 -16.42
N PRO A 48 -15.20 -41.40 -16.42
CA PRO A 48 -14.57 -42.52 -15.75
C PRO A 48 -13.21 -42.86 -16.41
N PRO A 49 -12.31 -43.54 -15.67
CA PRO A 49 -11.04 -44.01 -16.23
C PRO A 49 -11.24 -44.77 -17.54
N LEU A 50 -10.41 -44.46 -18.53
CA LEU A 50 -10.49 -45.06 -19.86
C LEU A 50 -10.14 -46.55 -19.80
N GLU A 51 -11.10 -47.39 -20.18
CA GLU A 51 -10.86 -48.80 -20.43
C GLU A 51 -10.45 -48.99 -21.90
N MET A 52 -9.21 -49.42 -22.12
CA MET A 52 -8.69 -49.69 -23.45
C MET A 52 -9.01 -51.15 -23.82
N SER A 53 -9.85 -51.34 -24.83
CA SER A 53 -10.09 -52.69 -25.38
C SER A 53 -8.86 -53.22 -26.13
N HIS A 54 -8.76 -54.54 -26.30
CA HIS A 54 -7.62 -55.17 -26.98
C HIS A 54 -7.83 -55.36 -28.49
N SER A 55 -9.04 -55.06 -28.99
CA SER A 55 -9.38 -55.17 -30.41
C SER A 55 -9.18 -53.85 -31.14
N LYS A 56 -8.64 -53.91 -32.36
CA LYS A 56 -8.39 -52.72 -33.20
C LYS A 56 -9.69 -51.99 -33.58
N ASP A 57 -10.75 -52.74 -33.87
CA ASP A 57 -12.02 -52.17 -34.34
C ASP A 57 -12.74 -51.43 -33.20
N ASP A 58 -12.75 -52.02 -32.01
CA ASP A 58 -13.30 -51.41 -30.80
C ASP A 58 -12.56 -50.11 -30.43
N LEU A 59 -11.23 -50.08 -30.59
CA LEU A 59 -10.42 -48.88 -30.39
C LEU A 59 -10.78 -47.76 -31.37
N MET A 60 -10.96 -48.08 -32.65
CA MET A 60 -11.36 -47.10 -33.66
C MET A 60 -12.74 -46.51 -33.37
N GLU A 61 -13.69 -47.33 -32.93
CA GLU A 61 -15.03 -46.87 -32.55
C GLU A 61 -14.98 -45.96 -31.31
N LEU A 62 -14.20 -46.34 -30.29
CA LEU A 62 -13.99 -45.53 -29.08
C LEU A 62 -13.41 -44.15 -29.42
N CYS A 63 -12.38 -44.10 -30.28
CA CYS A 63 -11.76 -42.84 -30.71
C CYS A 63 -12.77 -41.91 -31.42
N LYS A 64 -13.62 -42.46 -32.28
CA LYS A 64 -14.69 -41.67 -32.94
C LYS A 64 -15.71 -41.14 -31.94
N LYS A 65 -16.19 -42.01 -31.03
CA LYS A 65 -17.13 -41.62 -29.96
C LYS A 65 -16.57 -40.50 -29.08
N MET A 66 -15.28 -40.57 -28.73
CA MET A 66 -14.62 -39.53 -27.93
C MET A 66 -14.50 -38.22 -28.70
N TYR A 67 -14.14 -38.26 -29.97
CA TYR A 67 -14.08 -37.08 -30.82
C TYR A 67 -15.45 -36.36 -30.91
N ASP A 68 -16.52 -37.12 -31.15
CA ASP A 68 -17.87 -36.55 -31.21
C ASP A 68 -18.30 -35.94 -29.86
N LYS A 69 -18.00 -36.63 -28.74
CA LYS A 69 -18.25 -36.10 -27.40
C LYS A 69 -17.48 -34.82 -27.10
N ILE A 70 -16.21 -34.73 -27.51
CA ILE A 70 -15.39 -33.53 -27.30
C ILE A 70 -16.03 -32.32 -27.98
N ASN A 71 -16.55 -32.47 -29.21
CA ASN A 71 -17.20 -31.38 -29.92
C ASN A 71 -18.45 -30.87 -29.18
N VAL A 72 -19.29 -31.78 -28.69
CA VAL A 72 -20.49 -31.42 -27.91
C VAL A 72 -20.11 -30.72 -26.60
N ILE A 73 -19.15 -31.29 -25.86
CA ILE A 73 -18.71 -30.72 -24.57
C ILE A 73 -18.06 -29.34 -24.76
N ASP A 74 -17.32 -29.12 -25.86
CA ASP A 74 -16.70 -27.82 -26.11
C ASP A 74 -17.76 -26.75 -26.44
N GLU A 75 -18.81 -27.11 -27.18
CA GLU A 75 -19.96 -26.22 -27.41
C GLU A 75 -20.67 -25.87 -26.08
N GLU A 76 -20.92 -26.86 -25.23
CA GLU A 76 -21.50 -26.64 -23.90
C GLU A 76 -20.61 -25.75 -23.03
N ARG A 77 -19.29 -26.00 -23.03
CA ARG A 77 -18.29 -25.19 -22.32
C ARG A 77 -18.34 -23.73 -22.80
N TYR A 78 -18.36 -23.51 -24.12
CA TYR A 78 -18.46 -22.18 -24.70
C TYR A 78 -19.74 -21.45 -24.26
N ASN A 79 -20.88 -22.15 -24.32
CA ASN A 79 -22.17 -21.58 -23.91
C ASN A 79 -22.19 -21.21 -22.42
N LEU A 80 -21.61 -22.05 -21.55
CA LEU A 80 -21.49 -21.78 -20.12
C LEU A 80 -20.55 -20.61 -19.85
N GLU A 81 -19.39 -20.57 -20.52
CA GLU A 81 -18.42 -19.49 -20.40
C GLU A 81 -19.05 -18.14 -20.79
N TYR A 82 -19.78 -18.10 -21.90
CA TYR A 82 -20.49 -16.90 -22.34
C TYR A 82 -21.51 -16.42 -21.30
N LYS A 83 -22.31 -17.33 -20.71
CA LYS A 83 -23.26 -16.99 -19.64
C LYS A 83 -22.54 -16.43 -18.41
N VAL A 84 -21.42 -17.03 -18.01
CA VAL A 84 -20.61 -16.52 -16.88
C VAL A 84 -20.09 -15.11 -17.17
N ILE A 85 -19.58 -14.87 -18.37
CA ILE A 85 -19.10 -13.54 -18.79
C ILE A 85 -20.22 -12.51 -18.72
N MET A 86 -21.42 -12.84 -19.22
CA MET A 86 -22.58 -11.95 -19.13
C MET A 86 -22.90 -11.57 -17.68
N VAL A 87 -22.98 -12.56 -16.79
CA VAL A 87 -23.27 -12.34 -15.36
C VAL A 87 -22.16 -11.52 -14.70
N CYS A 88 -20.89 -11.81 -15.00
CA CYS A 88 -19.75 -11.04 -14.49
C CYS A 88 -19.81 -9.57 -14.91
N ASN A 89 -20.15 -9.31 -16.18
CA ASN A 89 -20.31 -7.95 -16.69
C ASN A 89 -21.49 -7.22 -16.02
N GLU A 90 -22.61 -7.91 -15.81
CA GLU A 90 -23.75 -7.34 -15.08
C GLU A 90 -23.39 -7.02 -13.63
N VAL A 91 -22.71 -7.93 -12.93
CA VAL A 91 -22.22 -7.69 -11.56
C VAL A 91 -21.25 -6.51 -11.52
N LEU A 92 -20.38 -6.36 -12.52
CA LEU A 92 -19.47 -5.22 -12.63
C LEU A 92 -20.23 -3.91 -12.80
N ASP A 93 -21.21 -3.86 -13.70
CA ASP A 93 -22.07 -2.68 -13.92
C ASP A 93 -22.87 -2.31 -12.65
N LEU A 94 -23.44 -3.32 -11.98
CA LEU A 94 -24.14 -3.12 -10.70
C LEU A 94 -23.20 -2.59 -9.61
N ASN A 95 -21.96 -3.09 -9.53
CA ASN A 95 -20.97 -2.58 -8.59
C ASN A 95 -20.61 -1.11 -8.87
N ILE A 96 -20.47 -0.71 -10.14
CA ILE A 96 -20.26 0.70 -10.52
C ILE A 96 -21.45 1.55 -10.07
N LYS A 97 -22.69 1.13 -10.37
CA LYS A 97 -23.90 1.84 -9.93
C LYS A 97 -23.97 1.99 -8.41
N ILE A 98 -23.62 0.94 -7.65
CA ILE A 98 -23.57 1.00 -6.18
C ILE A 98 -22.55 2.06 -5.72
N VAL A 99 -21.37 2.13 -6.35
CA VAL A 99 -20.35 3.12 -6.01
C VAL A 99 -20.83 4.54 -6.32
N ASP A 100 -21.44 4.74 -7.48
CA ASP A 100 -21.96 6.06 -7.88
C ASP A 100 -23.10 6.53 -6.97
N LEU A 101 -24.03 5.63 -6.62
CA LEU A 101 -25.13 5.90 -5.69
C LEU A 101 -24.65 6.18 -4.26
N ARG A 102 -23.62 5.46 -3.79
CA ARG A 102 -22.98 5.72 -2.49
C ARG A 102 -22.23 7.06 -2.48
N GLY A 103 -22.09 7.70 -3.65
CA GLY A 103 -21.41 8.96 -3.88
C GLY A 103 -19.92 8.73 -4.12
N LYS A 104 -19.45 9.01 -5.35
CA LYS A 104 -18.02 9.10 -5.70
C LYS A 104 -17.23 9.98 -4.71
N PHE A 105 -17.90 10.99 -4.16
CA PHE A 105 -17.47 11.74 -2.99
C PHE A 105 -18.27 11.27 -1.79
N LYS A 106 -17.65 10.53 -0.85
CA LYS A 106 -18.21 10.39 0.50
C LYS A 106 -18.51 11.79 0.99
N LYS A 107 -19.78 12.16 1.21
CA LYS A 107 -20.14 13.42 1.84
C LYS A 107 -19.24 13.57 3.06
N PRO A 108 -18.33 14.56 3.13
CA PRO A 108 -17.44 14.70 4.27
C PRO A 108 -18.36 14.80 5.48
N ALA A 109 -18.33 13.77 6.34
CA ALA A 109 -19.11 13.80 7.55
C ALA A 109 -18.71 15.09 8.27
N LEU A 110 -19.69 15.93 8.63
CA LEU A 110 -19.43 17.15 9.39
C LEU A 110 -18.72 16.72 10.68
N LYS A 111 -17.39 16.75 10.67
CA LYS A 111 -16.59 16.41 11.83
C LYS A 111 -16.83 17.52 12.82
N LYS A 112 -17.36 17.18 14.00
CA LYS A 112 -17.39 18.09 15.14
C LYS A 112 -15.94 18.30 15.58
N VAL A 113 -15.27 19.25 14.95
CA VAL A 113 -13.90 19.64 15.29
C VAL A 113 -13.96 20.25 16.69
N ARG A 114 -13.47 19.52 17.68
CA ARG A 114 -13.19 20.08 19.00
C ARG A 114 -11.91 20.91 18.88
N MET A 115 -11.78 21.95 19.69
CA MET A 115 -10.56 22.76 19.73
C MET A 115 -9.33 21.85 19.83
N SER A 116 -8.34 22.08 18.97
CA SER A 116 -7.09 21.32 18.99
C SER A 116 -6.38 21.52 20.32
N ALA A 117 -5.57 20.55 20.75
CA ALA A 117 -4.76 20.67 21.96
C ALA A 117 -3.89 21.95 21.91
N ASP A 118 -3.37 22.30 20.72
CA ASP A 118 -2.57 23.51 20.50
C ASP A 118 -3.39 24.79 20.69
N ALA A 119 -4.63 24.85 20.16
CA ALA A 119 -5.52 26.00 20.37
C ALA A 119 -5.96 26.12 21.84
N MET A 120 -6.15 24.99 22.53
CA MET A 120 -6.47 24.96 23.95
C MET A 120 -5.27 25.40 24.81
N LEU A 121 -4.06 24.94 24.49
CA LEU A 121 -2.83 25.30 25.20
C LEU A 121 -2.45 26.76 24.98
N GLN A 122 -2.59 27.28 23.76
CA GLN A 122 -2.38 28.71 23.48
C GLN A 122 -3.37 29.60 24.24
N ALA A 123 -4.63 29.17 24.36
CA ALA A 123 -5.64 29.90 25.13
C ALA A 123 -5.43 29.85 26.65
N LEU A 124 -4.94 28.72 27.18
CA LEU A 124 -4.73 28.53 28.63
C LEU A 124 -3.37 29.03 29.13
N LEU A 125 -2.31 28.93 28.31
CA LEU A 125 -0.92 29.21 28.71
C LEU A 125 -0.33 30.44 28.02
N GLY A 126 -1.07 31.08 27.11
CA GLY A 126 -0.63 32.29 26.42
C GLY A 126 0.66 32.09 25.63
N SER A 127 1.52 33.10 25.61
CA SER A 127 2.77 33.10 24.82
C SER A 127 3.87 32.17 25.37
N LYS A 128 3.73 31.62 26.58
CA LYS A 128 4.80 30.86 27.25
C LYS A 128 5.03 29.46 26.66
N HIS A 129 4.05 28.86 25.99
CA HIS A 129 4.17 27.55 25.37
C HIS A 129 3.78 27.61 23.89
N LYS A 130 4.58 28.33 23.09
CA LYS A 130 4.45 28.33 21.63
C LYS A 130 5.35 27.25 21.04
N VAL A 131 5.09 25.99 21.38
CA VAL A 131 5.76 24.85 20.75
C VAL A 131 4.94 24.47 19.53
N THR A 132 5.27 25.07 18.38
CA THR A 132 4.70 24.63 17.10
C THR A 132 5.18 23.20 16.87
N MET A 133 4.28 22.21 17.02
CA MET A 133 4.52 20.80 16.72
C MET A 133 4.66 20.54 15.20
N ASP A 134 5.14 21.54 14.45
CA ASP A 134 5.49 21.41 13.05
C ASP A 134 6.78 20.61 12.95
N LEU A 135 6.73 19.49 12.22
CA LEU A 135 7.91 18.65 11.98
C LEU A 135 9.10 19.44 11.36
N ARG A 136 8.81 20.58 10.71
CA ARG A 136 9.77 21.49 10.09
C ARG A 136 10.54 22.37 11.07
N SER A 137 9.96 22.72 12.22
CA SER A 137 10.60 23.66 13.18
C SER A 137 11.82 23.03 13.89
N ASN A 138 11.89 21.70 13.92
CA ASN A 138 12.97 20.93 14.52
C ASN A 138 14.08 20.52 13.52
N LEU A 139 13.90 20.81 12.23
CA LEU A 139 14.94 20.59 11.21
C LEU A 139 15.83 21.83 11.12
N LYS A 140 17.16 21.65 11.10
CA LYS A 140 18.11 22.78 10.97
C LYS A 140 17.83 23.54 9.67
N GLN A 141 17.35 24.77 9.80
CA GLN A 141 17.25 25.71 8.69
C GLN A 141 18.68 26.08 8.26
N VAL A 142 19.06 25.74 7.02
CA VAL A 142 20.33 26.20 6.43
C VAL A 142 20.21 27.71 6.28
N LYS A 143 20.87 28.45 7.17
CA LYS A 143 20.97 29.90 7.07
C LYS A 143 21.89 30.23 5.90
N LYS A 144 21.36 30.82 4.84
CA LYS A 144 22.16 31.61 3.91
C LYS A 144 22.32 32.99 4.55
N ASP A 145 23.29 33.11 5.46
CA ASP A 145 23.57 34.38 6.14
C ASP A 145 24.30 35.32 5.16
N GLU A 146 23.59 36.33 4.69
CA GLU A 146 24.22 37.52 4.14
C GLU A 146 24.84 38.33 5.29
N LYS A 147 26.16 38.52 5.20
CA LYS A 147 26.88 39.69 5.73
C LYS A 147 26.86 39.87 7.27
N LYS A 148 27.55 38.99 8.01
CA LYS A 148 28.06 39.33 9.37
C LYS A 148 29.19 38.44 9.92
N GLU A 149 30.02 37.82 9.08
CA GLU A 149 31.15 36.97 9.52
C GLU A 149 32.50 37.35 8.87
N ASP A 150 32.78 38.63 8.66
CA ASP A 150 34.08 39.08 8.08
C ASP A 150 35.21 39.23 9.14
N LYS A 151 34.99 38.75 10.38
CA LYS A 151 35.98 38.85 11.47
C LYS A 151 36.31 37.54 12.19
N GLU A 152 35.49 36.50 12.09
CA GLU A 152 35.75 35.21 12.76
C GLU A 152 36.23 34.11 11.79
N LEU A 153 36.16 34.31 10.46
CA LEU A 153 36.67 33.36 9.47
C LEU A 153 38.18 33.50 9.15
N ARG A 154 38.87 34.54 9.64
CA ARG A 154 40.31 34.74 9.35
C ARG A 154 41.23 33.80 10.12
N ASP A 155 40.76 33.15 11.18
CA ASP A 155 41.56 32.24 12.01
C ASP A 155 41.46 30.76 11.58
N VAL A 156 40.76 30.46 10.48
CA VAL A 156 40.72 29.10 9.92
C VAL A 156 41.74 28.98 8.78
N GLY A 157 43.01 28.80 9.18
CA GLY A 157 44.02 28.03 8.43
C GLY A 157 44.38 28.50 7.01
N ASP A 158 45.21 29.52 6.90
CA ASP A 158 45.92 29.85 5.66
C ASP A 158 46.95 28.74 5.34
N TRP A 159 46.61 27.86 4.39
CA TRP A 159 47.47 26.76 3.92
C TRP A 159 48.26 27.10 2.65
N ARG A 160 48.89 28.28 2.59
CA ARG A 160 50.01 28.52 1.68
C ARG A 160 51.15 29.26 2.35
N LYS A 161 52.09 28.50 2.93
CA LYS A 161 53.50 28.95 3.02
C LYS A 161 54.03 29.06 1.59
N ASN A 162 53.87 30.23 0.97
CA ASN A 162 54.54 30.53 -0.28
C ASN A 162 56.04 30.70 0.05
N ILE A 163 56.83 29.68 -0.25
CA ILE A 163 58.28 29.78 -0.29
C ILE A 163 58.56 30.59 -1.56
N ASP A 164 58.94 31.86 -1.38
CA ASP A 164 59.55 32.60 -2.48
C ASP A 164 61.04 32.26 -2.46
N ASP A 165 61.36 31.24 -3.25
CA ASP A 165 62.72 30.93 -3.66
C ASP A 165 63.38 32.23 -4.13
N LYS A 166 64.52 32.59 -3.55
CA LYS A 166 65.37 33.68 -4.06
C LYS A 166 66.04 33.31 -5.40
N ALA A 167 65.35 32.58 -6.28
CA ALA A 167 65.70 32.36 -7.65
C ALA A 167 65.45 33.66 -8.44
N GLY A 168 66.45 34.55 -8.48
CA GLY A 168 66.40 35.73 -9.35
C GLY A 168 66.91 37.05 -8.75
N MET A 169 67.40 37.09 -7.51
CA MET A 169 68.10 38.27 -6.98
C MET A 169 69.61 38.24 -7.29
N ASP A 170 69.95 38.08 -8.56
CA ASP A 170 71.31 38.22 -9.10
C ASP A 170 71.62 39.68 -9.46
N GLY A 171 71.55 40.54 -8.45
CA GLY A 171 71.77 41.98 -8.63
C GLY A 171 71.98 42.70 -7.30
N ARG A 172 73.04 43.51 -7.23
CA ARG A 172 73.39 44.34 -6.06
C ARG A 172 72.19 45.19 -5.65
N LYS A 173 71.61 44.90 -4.48
CA LYS A 173 70.61 45.77 -3.87
C LYS A 173 71.25 47.14 -3.61
N LYS A 174 70.70 48.17 -4.25
CA LYS A 174 71.03 49.57 -3.99
C LYS A 174 70.61 49.91 -2.56
N MET A 175 71.58 49.96 -1.66
CA MET A 175 71.47 50.65 -0.37
C MET A 175 71.63 52.16 -0.62
N PHE A 176 70.90 52.98 0.11
CA PHE A 176 71.34 54.33 0.44
C PHE A 176 71.50 54.38 1.96
N GLN A 177 72.74 54.52 2.41
CA GLN A 177 73.06 54.92 3.79
C GLN A 177 72.65 56.39 3.91
N GLY A 178 71.67 56.68 4.76
CA GLY A 178 71.47 58.02 5.28
C GLY A 178 72.25 58.09 6.58
N ASP A 179 73.38 58.80 6.55
CA ASP A 179 74.10 59.21 7.75
C ASP A 179 73.25 60.22 8.54
N ASN A 180 72.77 59.82 9.72
CA ASN A 180 72.85 60.59 10.98
C ASN A 180 72.44 59.73 12.19
#